data_AF-A0A9X8UHI6-F1
#
_entry.id   AF-A0A9X8UHI6-F1
#
_cell.length_a   1.000
_cell.length_b   1.000
_cell.length_c   1.000
_cell.angle_alpha   90.00
_cell.angle_beta   90.00
_cell.angle_gamma   90.00
#
_symmetry.space_group_name_H-M   'P 1'
#
loop_
_entity.id
_entity.type
_entity.pdbx_description
1 polymer ?
#
loop_
_entity_poly.entity_id
_entity_poly.type
_entity_poly.pdbx_seq_one_letter_code
_entity_poly.pdbx_strand_id
1 'polypeptide(L)'
;MKKKWKIAMLAAALTLLLASGAGAAQEEGVSVQVRDGYSCAYGIDVPFTRSPRTREYTFTVYPGETAYGEPEVTADVTIEPAGTSTVHLPLRYDPVAPSSWTLTVAAHVEEQRTGLDREASFTKTFTTRPTCGCAVGTKGAFYAGDGSGGSPFRVATPDQLNHVRVHNERCYRQIADLDFAGWGDFAPIWPNAALSANHAVAYGGFIGTYDGGGHILKNLHVVSAPLGPVYSLPDYDGYTTSLFVGRDMKLYNLGMDASCTVVSKEVYIGSLVSSPGMMDSVVEIERCYSAAALTVPEGYTNYAGGVVGLVTGRVLMKDCFFAGSLYSPKRCSGLMDQVHDGTSSLSDSYNIGSIVGSAASRDGLWSYAYDHTVPTAASFSVSTWPTVHGTNLALSGFSAPGTFSAWDFDSVWRMGEVTRRTSAGGTETVQAPVLRVFDHPLDS
;
A
#
# COMPACT_ATOMS: atom_id res chain seq x y z
N MET A 1 -1.53 22.15 -64.79
CA MET A 1 -0.76 22.15 -63.53
C MET A 1 -1.29 21.05 -62.61
N LYS A 2 -0.55 19.96 -62.41
CA LYS A 2 -0.92 18.93 -61.41
C LYS A 2 -0.76 19.56 -60.02
N LYS A 3 -1.86 19.95 -59.38
CA LYS A 3 -1.87 20.38 -57.96
C LYS A 3 -1.33 19.19 -57.14
N LYS A 4 -0.08 19.28 -56.69
CA LYS A 4 0.47 18.33 -55.73
C LYS A 4 -0.24 18.59 -54.41
N TRP A 5 -1.22 17.75 -54.08
CA TRP A 5 -1.82 17.72 -52.74
C TRP A 5 -0.70 17.33 -51.78
N LYS A 6 -0.40 18.20 -50.82
CA LYS A 6 0.66 17.93 -49.85
C LYS A 6 0.03 17.12 -48.72
N ILE A 7 0.55 15.91 -48.48
CA ILE A 7 0.18 15.08 -47.32
C ILE A 7 0.57 15.85 -46.05
N ALA A 8 -0.24 15.82 -45.00
CA ALA A 8 0.17 16.26 -43.68
C ALA A 8 1.37 15.41 -43.25
N MET A 9 2.57 15.98 -43.23
CA MET A 9 3.77 15.25 -42.80
C MET A 9 3.72 15.15 -41.29
N LEU A 10 3.64 13.91 -40.80
CA LEU A 10 3.75 13.59 -39.39
C LEU A 10 5.24 13.38 -39.06
N ALA A 11 5.81 14.24 -38.22
CA ALA A 11 7.16 14.06 -37.70
C ALA A 11 7.07 13.55 -36.27
N ALA A 12 7.03 12.22 -36.09
CA ALA A 12 6.97 11.60 -34.77
C ALA A 12 8.36 11.12 -34.35
N ALA A 13 9.02 11.85 -33.46
CA ALA A 13 10.13 11.33 -32.66
C ALA A 13 9.54 10.69 -31.39
N LEU A 14 8.97 9.50 -31.49
CA LEU A 14 8.43 8.77 -30.33
C LEU A 14 9.58 8.01 -29.64
N THR A 15 10.36 8.68 -28.79
CA THR A 15 11.62 8.14 -28.25
C THR A 15 11.46 7.28 -27.00
N LEU A 16 10.40 7.41 -26.20
CA LEU A 16 10.13 6.49 -25.08
C LEU A 16 8.69 6.69 -24.56
N LEU A 17 7.86 5.65 -24.56
CA LEU A 17 6.58 5.66 -23.83
C LEU A 17 6.88 5.31 -22.37
N LEU A 18 6.51 6.18 -21.45
CA LEU A 18 6.65 5.95 -20.00
C LEU A 18 5.26 5.62 -19.45
N ALA A 19 5.17 4.66 -18.53
CA ALA A 19 3.93 4.45 -17.81
C ALA A 19 3.80 5.50 -16.69
N SER A 20 2.59 6.01 -16.48
CA SER A 20 2.29 7.13 -15.57
C SER A 20 0.94 6.91 -14.89
N GLY A 21 0.67 7.61 -13.79
CA GLY A 21 -0.59 7.43 -13.04
C GLY A 21 -1.72 8.35 -13.48
N ALA A 22 -2.94 8.06 -13.02
CA ALA A 22 -4.15 8.84 -13.31
C ALA A 22 -4.21 10.26 -12.74
N GLY A 23 -3.10 10.74 -12.17
CA GLY A 23 -2.95 12.11 -11.69
C GLY A 23 -1.94 12.91 -12.51
N ALA A 24 -1.41 12.40 -13.62
CA ALA A 24 -0.59 13.20 -14.52
C ALA A 24 -1.48 14.30 -15.10
N ALA A 25 -1.40 15.49 -14.51
CA ALA A 25 -2.02 16.68 -15.08
C ALA A 25 -1.54 16.76 -16.52
N GLN A 26 -2.50 16.84 -17.44
CA GLN A 26 -2.18 16.97 -18.84
C GLN A 26 -1.27 18.20 -19.02
N GLU A 27 -0.19 18.04 -19.78
CA GLU A 27 0.74 19.15 -20.04
C GLU A 27 -0.02 20.39 -20.51
N GLU A 28 0.39 21.58 -20.06
CA GLU A 28 -0.27 22.84 -20.42
C GLU A 28 -0.40 22.97 -21.95
N GLY A 29 -1.62 23.22 -22.42
CA GLY A 29 -1.92 23.32 -23.85
C GLY A 29 -2.17 21.99 -24.56
N VAL A 30 -2.21 20.86 -23.85
CA VAL A 30 -2.74 19.60 -24.37
C VAL A 30 -4.11 19.32 -23.75
N SER A 31 -5.08 18.90 -24.56
CA SER A 31 -6.37 18.41 -24.10
C SER A 31 -6.58 16.98 -24.57
N VAL A 32 -7.16 16.14 -23.70
CA VAL A 32 -7.47 14.73 -24.00
C VAL A 32 -8.91 14.48 -23.57
N GLN A 33 -9.75 14.11 -24.53
CA GLN A 33 -11.13 13.70 -24.29
C GLN A 33 -11.27 12.23 -24.66
N VAL A 34 -11.31 11.39 -23.62
CA VAL A 34 -11.48 9.94 -23.80
C VAL A 34 -12.94 9.64 -24.17
N ARG A 35 -13.13 8.79 -25.18
CA ARG A 35 -14.46 8.38 -25.64
C ARG A 35 -15.07 7.32 -24.71
N ASP A 36 -16.38 7.15 -24.83
CA ASP A 36 -17.15 6.08 -24.16
C ASP A 36 -17.04 6.04 -22.62
N GLY A 37 -16.61 7.16 -22.00
CA GLY A 37 -16.47 7.26 -20.55
C GLY A 37 -15.35 6.40 -19.96
N TYR A 38 -14.44 5.87 -20.80
CA TYR A 38 -13.33 5.06 -20.32
C TYR A 38 -12.43 5.86 -19.38
N SER A 39 -12.13 5.28 -18.22
CA SER A 39 -11.21 5.84 -17.24
C SER A 39 -10.43 4.75 -16.53
N CYS A 40 -9.22 5.08 -16.09
CA CYS A 40 -8.33 4.17 -15.37
C CYS A 40 -7.51 4.97 -14.36
N ALA A 41 -7.08 4.33 -13.27
CA ALA A 41 -6.24 4.92 -12.22
C ALA A 41 -4.75 5.04 -12.61
N TYR A 42 -4.39 4.64 -13.83
CA TYR A 42 -3.06 4.78 -14.42
C TYR A 42 -3.13 4.69 -15.95
N GLY A 43 -2.01 4.91 -16.61
CA GLY A 43 -1.93 4.99 -18.05
C GLY A 43 -0.50 5.07 -18.59
N ILE A 44 -0.40 5.70 -19.75
CA ILE A 44 0.84 5.89 -20.51
C ILE A 44 1.03 7.37 -20.86
N ASP A 45 2.29 7.79 -20.83
CA ASP A 45 2.77 9.07 -21.29
C ASP A 45 3.39 8.92 -22.68
N VAL A 46 2.78 9.59 -23.65
CA VAL A 46 3.16 9.56 -25.05
C VAL A 46 3.87 10.86 -25.40
N PRO A 47 5.22 10.88 -25.52
CA PRO A 47 5.91 12.06 -26.01
C PRO A 47 5.61 12.25 -27.50
N PHE A 48 4.95 13.35 -27.85
CA PHE A 48 4.45 13.60 -29.18
C PHE A 48 4.73 15.03 -29.64
N THR A 49 5.28 15.16 -30.85
CA THR A 49 5.46 16.46 -31.52
C THR A 49 4.38 16.59 -32.58
N ARG A 50 3.54 17.61 -32.45
CA ARG A 50 2.44 17.81 -33.39
C ARG A 50 2.94 18.24 -34.78
N SER A 51 2.16 17.90 -35.80
CA SER A 51 2.31 18.49 -37.13
C SER A 51 2.07 20.00 -37.08
N PRO A 52 2.86 20.82 -37.80
CA PRO A 52 2.56 22.25 -37.97
C PRO A 52 1.25 22.53 -38.72
N ARG A 53 0.59 21.49 -39.27
CA ARG A 53 -0.61 21.61 -40.09
C ARG A 53 -1.91 21.24 -39.39
N THR A 54 -1.84 20.66 -38.20
CA THR A 54 -3.03 20.37 -37.41
C THR A 54 -2.72 20.31 -35.93
N ARG A 55 -3.70 20.69 -35.13
CA ARG A 55 -3.71 20.52 -33.67
C ARG A 55 -4.58 19.36 -33.22
N GLU A 56 -5.40 18.81 -34.12
CA GLU A 56 -6.43 17.82 -33.80
C GLU A 56 -6.01 16.41 -34.19
N TYR A 57 -6.08 15.50 -33.22
CA TYR A 57 -5.68 14.11 -33.36
C TYR A 57 -6.70 13.17 -32.72
N THR A 58 -6.79 11.94 -33.23
CA THR A 58 -7.38 10.82 -32.50
C THR A 58 -6.27 9.85 -32.14
N PHE A 59 -6.13 9.54 -30.84
CA PHE A 59 -5.24 8.49 -30.33
C PHE A 59 -6.08 7.26 -30.03
N THR A 60 -5.68 6.10 -30.55
CA THR A 60 -6.36 4.82 -30.36
C THR A 60 -5.35 3.75 -29.97
N VAL A 61 -5.57 3.07 -28.86
CA VAL A 61 -4.68 2.01 -28.36
C VAL A 61 -5.38 0.66 -28.44
N TYR A 62 -4.73 -0.31 -29.06
CA TYR A 62 -5.20 -1.68 -29.22
C TYR A 62 -4.35 -2.63 -28.38
N PRO A 63 -4.96 -3.66 -27.77
CA PRO A 63 -4.19 -4.73 -27.13
C PRO A 63 -3.38 -5.52 -28.16
N GLY A 64 -2.17 -5.91 -27.79
CA GLY A 64 -1.27 -6.71 -28.62
C GLY A 64 -0.50 -5.90 -29.67
N GLU A 65 0.05 -6.62 -30.66
CA GLU A 65 1.02 -6.09 -31.63
C GLU A 65 0.40 -5.63 -32.95
N THR A 66 -0.93 -5.57 -33.02
CA THR A 66 -1.67 -5.18 -34.22
C THR A 66 -2.77 -4.16 -33.90
N ALA A 67 -3.02 -3.21 -34.82
CA ALA A 67 -4.17 -2.32 -34.76
C ALA A 67 -5.42 -3.00 -35.35
N TYR A 68 -5.89 -4.05 -34.68
CA TYR A 68 -7.02 -4.86 -35.12
C TYR A 68 -7.92 -5.25 -33.94
N GLY A 69 -9.24 -5.26 -34.17
CA GLY A 69 -10.24 -5.56 -33.14
C GLY A 69 -10.75 -4.30 -32.43
N GLU A 70 -11.39 -4.49 -31.27
CA GLU A 70 -11.87 -3.40 -30.43
C GLU A 70 -10.68 -2.72 -29.73
N PRO A 71 -10.58 -1.37 -29.78
CA PRO A 71 -9.55 -0.65 -29.05
C PRO A 71 -9.85 -0.63 -27.54
N GLU A 72 -8.80 -0.62 -26.73
CA GLU A 72 -8.93 -0.46 -25.26
C GLU A 72 -9.25 0.99 -24.91
N VAL A 73 -8.63 1.95 -25.61
CA VAL A 73 -8.89 3.37 -25.43
C VAL A 73 -8.88 4.11 -26.76
N THR A 74 -9.84 5.02 -26.93
CA THR A 74 -9.85 6.02 -28.00
C THR A 74 -10.03 7.40 -27.37
N ALA A 75 -9.21 8.36 -27.79
CA ALA A 75 -9.28 9.72 -27.28
C ALA A 75 -9.12 10.75 -28.40
N ASP A 76 -9.95 11.80 -28.34
CA ASP A 76 -9.77 13.02 -29.11
C ASP A 76 -8.75 13.90 -28.38
N VAL A 77 -7.71 14.33 -29.09
CA VAL A 77 -6.55 15.00 -28.51
C VAL A 77 -6.25 16.28 -29.28
N THR A 78 -6.28 17.42 -28.57
CA THR A 78 -5.81 18.70 -29.12
C THR A 78 -4.47 19.08 -28.52
N ILE A 79 -3.52 19.50 -29.35
CA ILE A 79 -2.17 19.89 -28.92
C ILE A 79 -1.86 21.29 -29.43
N GLU A 80 -1.71 22.25 -28.52
CA GLU A 80 -1.37 23.64 -28.81
C GLU A 80 0.15 23.86 -29.01
N PRO A 81 1.04 23.36 -28.12
CA PRO A 81 2.47 23.59 -28.26
C PRO A 81 3.02 23.03 -29.57
N ALA A 82 3.94 23.76 -30.21
CA ALA A 82 4.60 23.31 -31.43
C ALA A 82 5.81 22.38 -31.16
N GLY A 83 6.27 22.33 -29.90
CA GLY A 83 7.35 21.45 -29.46
C GLY A 83 6.88 20.02 -29.18
N THR A 84 7.75 19.21 -28.58
CA THR A 84 7.36 17.92 -28.03
C THR A 84 6.55 18.15 -26.76
N SER A 85 5.36 17.58 -26.69
CA SER A 85 4.51 17.55 -25.51
C SER A 85 4.23 16.12 -25.09
N THR A 86 3.89 15.91 -23.82
CA THR A 86 3.53 14.60 -23.26
C THR A 86 2.02 14.48 -23.24
N VAL A 87 1.47 13.53 -24.00
CA VAL A 87 0.04 13.19 -23.98
C VAL A 87 -0.16 12.05 -22.98
N HIS A 88 -0.91 12.29 -21.90
CA HIS A 88 -1.28 11.25 -20.97
C HIS A 88 -2.55 10.54 -21.45
N LEU A 89 -2.49 9.22 -21.60
CA LEU A 89 -3.66 8.40 -21.95
C LEU A 89 -3.93 7.39 -20.84
N PRO A 90 -5.14 7.33 -20.28
CA PRO A 90 -5.49 6.25 -19.37
C PRO A 90 -5.45 4.92 -20.13
N LEU A 91 -4.82 3.91 -19.54
CA LEU A 91 -4.66 2.60 -20.16
C LEU A 91 -4.54 1.54 -19.06
N ARG A 92 -5.50 0.61 -19.02
CA ARG A 92 -5.53 -0.49 -18.08
C ARG A 92 -4.72 -1.63 -18.68
N TYR A 93 -3.47 -1.72 -18.26
CA TYR A 93 -2.59 -2.82 -18.60
C TYR A 93 -2.24 -3.64 -17.36
N ASP A 94 -1.72 -4.85 -17.56
CA ASP A 94 -1.32 -5.74 -16.47
C ASP A 94 -0.29 -5.06 -15.54
N PRO A 95 -0.61 -4.82 -14.26
CA PRO A 95 0.30 -4.18 -13.32
C PRO A 95 1.42 -5.12 -12.82
N VAL A 96 1.37 -6.41 -13.15
CA VAL A 96 2.28 -7.47 -12.68
C VAL A 96 3.35 -7.82 -13.71
N ALA A 97 3.06 -7.65 -15.00
CA ALA A 97 3.92 -8.12 -16.08
C ALA A 97 3.96 -7.17 -17.30
N PRO A 98 5.01 -7.26 -18.15
CA PRO A 98 5.03 -6.56 -19.42
C PRO A 98 3.83 -6.96 -20.30
N SER A 99 3.21 -5.99 -20.94
CA SER A 99 2.14 -6.21 -21.92
C SER A 99 2.42 -5.43 -23.20
N SER A 100 2.10 -6.05 -24.35
CA SER A 100 2.28 -5.44 -25.67
C SER A 100 1.03 -4.73 -26.14
N TRP A 101 1.22 -3.58 -26.78
CA TRP A 101 0.17 -2.66 -27.19
C TRP A 101 0.50 -2.00 -28.52
N THR A 102 -0.54 -1.55 -29.23
CA THR A 102 -0.42 -0.84 -30.49
C THR A 102 -1.13 0.49 -30.43
N LEU A 103 -0.37 1.60 -30.50
CA LEU A 103 -0.91 2.95 -30.60
C LEU A 103 -1.05 3.34 -32.07
N THR A 104 -2.25 3.76 -32.46
CA THR A 104 -2.52 4.45 -33.72
C THR A 104 -2.88 5.90 -33.43
N VAL A 105 -2.29 6.83 -34.16
CA VAL A 105 -2.65 8.25 -34.09
C VAL A 105 -3.08 8.71 -35.47
N ALA A 106 -4.29 9.22 -35.57
CA ALA A 106 -4.82 9.88 -36.76
C ALA A 106 -4.74 11.39 -36.59
N ALA A 107 -4.19 12.09 -37.57
CA ALA A 107 -4.12 13.54 -37.64
C ALA A 107 -5.26 14.05 -38.53
N HIS A 108 -6.10 14.93 -37.98
CA HIS A 108 -7.28 15.44 -38.69
C HIS A 108 -6.98 16.74 -39.44
N VAL A 109 -7.71 16.99 -40.52
CA VAL A 109 -7.57 18.23 -41.29
C VAL A 109 -8.37 19.32 -40.58
N GLU A 110 -7.69 20.41 -40.20
CA GLU A 110 -8.38 21.59 -39.68
C GLU A 110 -9.35 22.15 -40.71
N GLU A 111 -10.50 22.67 -40.26
CA GLU A 111 -11.58 23.17 -41.13
C GLU A 111 -11.06 24.17 -42.19
N GLN A 112 -10.17 25.09 -41.77
CA GLN A 112 -9.56 26.11 -42.63
C GLN A 112 -8.62 25.54 -43.72
N ARG A 113 -8.25 24.27 -43.62
CA ARG A 113 -7.33 23.56 -44.53
C ARG A 113 -8.03 22.50 -45.37
N THR A 114 -9.36 22.44 -45.29
CA THR A 114 -10.20 21.51 -46.06
C THR A 114 -9.91 21.65 -47.57
N GLY A 115 -9.60 20.52 -48.23
CA GLY A 115 -9.25 20.48 -49.65
C GLY A 115 -7.79 20.83 -50.00
N LEU A 116 -6.98 21.24 -49.02
CA LEU A 116 -5.54 21.48 -49.18
C LEU A 116 -4.68 20.33 -48.63
N ASP A 117 -5.13 19.71 -47.53
CA ASP A 117 -4.46 18.59 -46.89
C ASP A 117 -5.37 17.34 -46.89
N ARG A 118 -4.80 16.21 -46.44
CA ARG A 118 -5.50 14.95 -46.18
C ARG A 118 -5.15 14.48 -44.79
N GLU A 119 -6.06 13.72 -44.19
CA GLU A 119 -5.77 12.99 -42.97
C GLU A 119 -4.58 12.06 -43.18
N ALA A 120 -3.85 11.83 -42.09
CA ALA A 120 -2.72 10.93 -42.06
C ALA A 120 -2.76 10.15 -40.75
N SER A 121 -2.33 8.89 -40.78
CA SER A 121 -2.19 8.09 -39.57
C SER A 121 -0.80 7.47 -39.48
N PHE A 122 -0.37 7.19 -38.26
CA PHE A 122 0.75 6.29 -38.01
C PHE A 122 0.38 5.32 -36.92
N THR A 123 1.03 4.16 -36.95
CA THR A 123 0.86 3.10 -35.98
C THR A 123 2.22 2.71 -35.43
N LYS A 124 2.31 2.50 -34.11
CA LYS A 124 3.51 2.05 -33.44
C LYS A 124 3.17 1.07 -32.32
N THR A 125 3.92 -0.02 -32.26
CA THR A 125 3.84 -0.99 -31.16
C THR A 125 4.74 -0.57 -30.00
N PHE A 126 4.37 -0.96 -28.79
CA PHE A 126 5.19 -0.83 -27.60
C PHE A 126 4.90 -1.94 -26.59
N THR A 127 5.83 -2.16 -25.67
CA THR A 127 5.65 -3.06 -24.53
C THR A 127 5.85 -2.25 -23.25
N THR A 128 4.96 -2.43 -22.27
CA THR A 128 5.12 -1.77 -20.97
C THR A 128 6.42 -2.21 -20.30
N ARG A 129 7.02 -1.28 -19.55
CA ARG A 129 8.27 -1.48 -18.83
C ARG A 129 8.05 -1.19 -17.35
N PRO A 130 8.89 -1.71 -16.45
CA PRO A 130 8.82 -1.32 -15.05
C PRO A 130 8.89 0.21 -14.90
N THR A 131 7.96 0.77 -14.14
CA THR A 131 7.88 2.20 -13.84
C THR A 131 8.77 2.61 -12.69
N CYS A 132 9.19 1.66 -11.87
CA CYS A 132 10.05 1.89 -10.72
C CYS A 132 11.55 2.04 -11.06
N GLY A 133 11.92 2.03 -12.35
CA GLY A 133 13.30 2.18 -12.82
C GLY A 133 14.12 0.88 -12.81
N CYS A 134 13.53 -0.25 -12.41
CA CYS A 134 14.18 -1.55 -12.47
C CYS A 134 14.32 -2.07 -13.91
N ALA A 135 15.29 -2.95 -14.13
CA ALA A 135 15.44 -3.65 -15.40
C ALA A 135 14.22 -4.57 -15.67
N VAL A 136 13.87 -4.72 -16.95
CA VAL A 136 12.82 -5.66 -17.37
C VAL A 136 13.15 -7.07 -16.88
N GLY A 137 12.15 -7.78 -16.36
CA GLY A 137 12.31 -9.12 -15.78
C GLY A 137 12.75 -9.14 -14.31
N THR A 138 12.95 -7.97 -13.68
CA THR A 138 13.17 -7.90 -12.22
C THR A 138 11.93 -8.43 -11.49
N LYS A 139 12.13 -9.44 -10.63
CA LYS A 139 11.04 -10.06 -9.87
C LYS A 139 10.37 -9.04 -8.95
N GLY A 140 9.04 -8.94 -9.04
CA GLY A 140 8.25 -8.02 -8.21
C GLY A 140 8.34 -6.55 -8.63
N ALA A 141 8.95 -6.23 -9.78
CA ALA A 141 8.98 -4.85 -10.26
C ALA A 141 7.57 -4.31 -10.51
N PHE A 142 7.42 -2.99 -10.33
CA PHE A 142 6.14 -2.31 -10.53
C PHE A 142 6.01 -1.90 -11.99
N TYR A 143 4.89 -2.24 -12.62
CA TYR A 143 4.59 -1.83 -14.00
C TYR A 143 3.61 -0.66 -14.07
N ALA A 144 2.89 -0.36 -13.00
CA ALA A 144 1.89 0.70 -12.93
C ALA A 144 2.13 1.65 -11.75
N GLY A 145 1.94 2.95 -11.98
CA GLY A 145 2.23 4.05 -11.05
C GLY A 145 3.71 4.47 -11.05
N ASP A 146 4.02 5.68 -10.57
CA ASP A 146 5.38 6.21 -10.46
C ASP A 146 5.89 6.32 -9.00
N GLY A 147 5.07 5.85 -8.06
CA GLY A 147 5.37 5.85 -6.63
C GLY A 147 5.15 7.21 -5.95
N SER A 148 4.62 8.21 -6.64
CA SER A 148 4.14 9.46 -6.02
C SER A 148 2.77 9.28 -5.37
N GLY A 149 2.35 10.24 -4.54
CA GLY A 149 1.03 10.19 -3.89
C GLY A 149 -0.15 10.23 -4.87
N GLY A 150 0.00 10.86 -6.03
CA GLY A 150 -1.03 10.88 -7.08
C GLY A 150 -1.03 9.63 -7.98
N SER A 151 0.03 8.83 -7.91
CA SER A 151 0.32 7.72 -8.81
C SER A 151 1.10 6.62 -8.08
N PRO A 152 0.50 6.01 -7.04
CA PRO A 152 1.21 5.02 -6.23
C PRO A 152 1.51 3.76 -7.06
N PHE A 153 2.61 3.08 -6.72
CA PHE A 153 2.92 1.79 -7.31
C PHE A 153 1.84 0.76 -6.97
N ARG A 154 1.44 -0.04 -7.96
CA ARG A 154 0.39 -1.07 -7.78
C ARG A 154 0.99 -2.38 -7.27
N VAL A 155 0.45 -2.90 -6.17
CA VAL A 155 0.87 -4.16 -5.53
C VAL A 155 -0.24 -5.19 -5.71
N ALA A 156 -0.01 -6.19 -6.56
CA ALA A 156 -0.98 -7.26 -6.83
C ALA A 156 -0.43 -8.66 -6.55
N THR A 157 0.85 -8.78 -6.17
CA THR A 157 1.49 -10.07 -5.91
C THR A 157 2.40 -10.04 -4.66
N PRO A 158 2.64 -11.20 -4.02
CA PRO A 158 3.63 -11.33 -2.95
C PRO A 158 5.02 -10.81 -3.32
N ASP A 159 5.45 -11.04 -4.56
CA ASP A 159 6.75 -10.55 -5.03
C ASP A 159 6.80 -9.02 -5.15
N GLN A 160 5.71 -8.38 -5.56
CA GLN A 160 5.59 -6.92 -5.56
C GLN A 160 5.58 -6.35 -4.14
N LEU A 161 4.90 -6.98 -3.18
CA LEU A 161 4.98 -6.56 -1.77
C LEU A 161 6.41 -6.69 -1.24
N ASN A 162 7.09 -7.80 -1.55
CA ASN A 162 8.49 -7.96 -1.18
C ASN A 162 9.39 -6.90 -1.83
N HIS A 163 9.05 -6.41 -3.04
CA HIS A 163 9.80 -5.41 -3.78
C HIS A 163 9.66 -3.98 -3.23
N VAL A 164 8.67 -3.70 -2.37
CA VAL A 164 8.53 -2.42 -1.65
C VAL A 164 9.82 -2.02 -0.93
N ARG A 165 10.59 -2.99 -0.42
CA ARG A 165 11.88 -2.75 0.27
C ARG A 165 12.97 -2.11 -0.62
N VAL A 166 12.77 -2.08 -1.94
CA VAL A 166 13.71 -1.52 -2.92
C VAL A 166 13.48 -0.02 -3.13
N HIS A 167 12.26 0.49 -2.90
CA HIS A 167 11.92 1.89 -3.15
C HIS A 167 11.38 2.58 -1.89
N ASN A 168 12.27 3.10 -1.05
CA ASN A 168 11.85 3.92 0.10
C ASN A 168 11.31 5.28 -0.36
N GLU A 169 10.55 5.94 0.51
CA GLU A 169 9.99 7.28 0.27
C GLU A 169 8.99 7.30 -0.90
N ARG A 170 8.24 6.21 -1.06
CA ARG A 170 7.24 6.02 -2.14
C ARG A 170 5.86 5.68 -1.59
N CYS A 171 4.88 5.84 -2.46
CA CYS A 171 3.48 5.49 -2.21
C CYS A 171 3.11 4.20 -2.95
N TYR A 172 2.36 3.34 -2.28
CA TYR A 172 1.94 2.04 -2.76
C TYR A 172 0.44 1.87 -2.56
N ARG A 173 -0.22 1.19 -3.51
CA ARG A 173 -1.59 0.73 -3.37
C ARG A 173 -1.68 -0.75 -3.73
N GLN A 174 -2.13 -1.54 -2.77
CA GLN A 174 -2.50 -2.93 -3.02
C GLN A 174 -3.85 -2.97 -3.74
N ILE A 175 -3.94 -3.83 -4.75
CA ILE A 175 -5.10 -3.96 -5.64
C ILE A 175 -5.61 -5.41 -5.75
N ALA A 176 -5.09 -6.29 -4.89
CA ALA A 176 -5.50 -7.68 -4.78
C ALA A 176 -5.18 -8.22 -3.39
N ASP A 177 -5.91 -9.23 -2.96
CA ASP A 177 -5.48 -10.07 -1.83
C ASP A 177 -4.15 -10.75 -2.18
N LEU A 178 -3.24 -10.84 -1.21
CA LEU A 178 -1.93 -11.46 -1.40
C LEU A 178 -1.84 -12.76 -0.61
N ASP A 179 -1.72 -13.87 -1.32
CA ASP A 179 -1.54 -15.19 -0.73
C ASP A 179 -0.07 -15.63 -0.78
N PHE A 180 0.51 -15.84 0.40
CA PHE A 180 1.91 -16.26 0.59
C PHE A 180 2.07 -17.79 0.75
N ALA A 181 1.05 -18.58 0.42
CA ALA A 181 1.15 -20.04 0.41
C ALA A 181 2.36 -20.50 -0.42
N GLY A 182 3.28 -21.23 0.22
CA GLY A 182 4.51 -21.71 -0.42
C GLY A 182 5.63 -20.68 -0.61
N TRP A 183 5.47 -19.45 -0.12
CA TRP A 183 6.49 -18.39 -0.23
C TRP A 183 7.67 -18.60 0.73
N GLY A 184 7.40 -19.18 1.91
CA GLY A 184 8.38 -19.38 2.99
C GLY A 184 8.48 -18.18 3.93
N ASP A 185 9.61 -18.06 4.62
CA ASP A 185 9.86 -17.00 5.60
C ASP A 185 9.96 -15.63 4.92
N PHE A 186 9.08 -14.71 5.33
CA PHE A 186 9.10 -13.31 4.91
C PHE A 186 9.90 -12.46 5.90
N ALA A 187 10.98 -11.85 5.42
CA ALA A 187 11.70 -10.87 6.22
C ALA A 187 10.92 -9.56 6.27
N PRO A 188 10.87 -8.86 7.43
CA PRO A 188 10.29 -7.53 7.55
C PRO A 188 10.67 -6.59 6.39
N ILE A 189 9.73 -5.75 5.95
CA ILE A 189 10.01 -4.65 5.03
C ILE A 189 10.79 -3.62 5.84
N TRP A 190 12.08 -3.52 5.49
CA TRP A 190 13.13 -2.83 6.25
C TRP A 190 13.51 -3.52 7.59
N PRO A 191 14.79 -3.46 8.01
CA PRO A 191 15.92 -2.82 7.33
C PRO A 191 16.37 -3.60 6.08
N ASN A 192 16.75 -2.88 5.02
CA ASN A 192 17.28 -3.52 3.81
C ASN A 192 18.74 -3.96 4.07
N ALA A 193 18.98 -5.27 4.15
CA ALA A 193 20.31 -5.85 4.41
C ALA A 193 21.39 -5.43 3.39
N ALA A 194 21.02 -5.08 2.16
CA ALA A 194 21.96 -4.56 1.16
C ALA A 194 22.36 -3.10 1.44
N LEU A 195 21.54 -2.35 2.18
CA LEU A 195 21.82 -0.97 2.60
C LEU A 195 22.42 -0.91 4.01
N SER A 196 22.26 -1.96 4.82
CA SER A 196 22.76 -2.05 6.20
C SER A 196 24.28 -2.26 6.33
N ALA A 197 25.03 -2.30 5.22
CA ALA A 197 26.49 -2.22 5.25
C ALA A 197 26.98 -0.85 5.80
N ASN A 198 26.12 0.17 5.82
CA ASN A 198 26.33 1.42 6.52
C ASN A 198 25.47 1.47 7.80
N HIS A 199 26.12 1.58 8.96
CA HIS A 199 25.47 1.65 10.29
C HIS A 199 24.37 2.72 10.40
N ALA A 200 24.50 3.85 9.70
CA ALA A 200 23.49 4.91 9.69
C ALA A 200 22.16 4.48 9.01
N VAL A 201 22.19 3.43 8.19
CA VAL A 201 21.02 2.90 7.46
C VAL A 201 20.40 1.69 8.18
N ALA A 202 21.12 1.10 9.15
CA ALA A 202 20.61 0.02 10.00
C ALA A 202 19.50 0.49 10.96
N TYR A 203 19.44 1.79 11.24
CA TYR A 203 18.32 2.44 11.95
C TYR A 203 17.28 3.06 10.98
N GLY A 204 17.36 2.74 9.70
CA GLY A 204 16.42 3.19 8.68
C GLY A 204 15.14 2.36 8.71
N GLY A 205 14.01 2.99 9.03
CA GLY A 205 12.68 2.43 8.80
C GLY A 205 12.16 2.76 7.40
N PHE A 206 11.11 2.06 6.99
CA PHE A 206 10.29 2.41 5.86
C PHE A 206 9.70 3.82 6.07
N ILE A 207 9.90 4.65 5.05
CA ILE A 207 9.32 5.99 4.91
C ILE A 207 8.42 5.94 3.69
N GLY A 208 7.21 6.46 3.80
CA GLY A 208 6.27 6.51 2.69
C GLY A 208 4.87 6.09 3.10
N THR A 209 4.08 5.70 2.10
CA THR A 209 2.67 5.36 2.28
C THR A 209 2.37 3.99 1.69
N TYR A 210 1.75 3.12 2.47
CA TYR A 210 1.19 1.87 2.00
C TYR A 210 -0.32 1.86 2.24
N ASP A 211 -1.09 1.92 1.15
CA ASP A 211 -2.53 1.74 1.14
C ASP A 211 -2.84 0.28 0.78
N GLY A 212 -3.34 -0.50 1.73
CA GLY A 212 -3.77 -1.87 1.51
C GLY A 212 -5.00 -1.99 0.60
N GLY A 213 -5.65 -0.89 0.25
CA GLY A 213 -6.77 -0.88 -0.70
C GLY A 213 -8.01 -1.64 -0.22
N GLY A 214 -8.08 -2.06 1.04
CA GLY A 214 -9.14 -2.94 1.53
C GLY A 214 -8.89 -4.41 1.21
N HIS A 215 -7.65 -4.77 0.89
CA HIS A 215 -7.22 -6.13 0.62
C HIS A 215 -6.49 -6.75 1.80
N ILE A 216 -6.39 -8.07 1.78
CA ILE A 216 -5.85 -8.85 2.89
C ILE A 216 -4.61 -9.64 2.50
N LEU A 217 -3.77 -9.90 3.50
CA LEU A 217 -2.64 -10.81 3.43
C LEU A 217 -3.08 -12.17 4.00
N LYS A 218 -2.72 -13.24 3.29
CA LYS A 218 -2.99 -14.64 3.64
C LYS A 218 -1.68 -15.42 3.67
N ASN A 219 -1.58 -16.38 4.58
CA ASN A 219 -0.47 -17.33 4.74
C ASN A 219 0.92 -16.67 4.89
N LEU A 220 0.97 -15.39 5.25
CA LEU A 220 2.23 -14.67 5.43
C LEU A 220 2.92 -15.13 6.71
N HIS A 221 4.17 -15.59 6.60
CA HIS A 221 5.01 -15.96 7.73
C HIS A 221 6.14 -14.96 7.91
N VAL A 222 5.93 -13.93 8.75
CA VAL A 222 6.97 -12.92 9.00
C VAL A 222 7.94 -13.45 10.06
N VAL A 223 9.23 -13.50 9.70
CA VAL A 223 10.30 -13.95 10.58
C VAL A 223 11.48 -13.00 10.46
N SER A 224 11.98 -12.49 11.60
CA SER A 224 13.26 -11.79 11.60
C SER A 224 14.41 -12.80 11.45
N ALA A 225 15.38 -12.48 10.58
CA ALA A 225 16.66 -13.17 10.61
C ALA A 225 17.34 -12.83 11.96
N PRO A 226 17.95 -13.80 12.66
CA PRO A 226 18.83 -13.47 13.76
C PRO A 226 19.97 -12.65 13.15
N LEU A 227 20.05 -11.38 13.49
CA LEU A 227 21.26 -10.65 13.19
C LEU A 227 22.32 -11.27 14.08
N GLY A 228 23.52 -11.48 13.54
CA GLY A 228 24.65 -11.97 14.32
C GLY A 228 24.94 -11.03 15.51
N PRO A 229 26.06 -11.20 16.23
CA PRO A 229 26.47 -10.29 17.31
C PRO A 229 26.85 -8.91 16.74
N VAL A 230 25.87 -8.18 16.23
CA VAL A 230 25.94 -6.86 15.62
C VAL A 230 25.49 -5.93 16.75
N TYR A 231 26.51 -5.60 17.54
CA TYR A 231 26.61 -4.49 18.49
C TYR A 231 25.74 -4.55 19.75
N SER A 232 26.41 -4.98 20.82
CA SER A 232 26.13 -4.60 22.19
C SER A 232 26.24 -3.08 22.37
N LEU A 233 25.18 -2.34 22.06
CA LEU A 233 24.96 -1.04 22.70
C LEU A 233 24.31 -1.32 24.07
N PRO A 234 24.93 -0.90 25.19
CA PRO A 234 24.48 -1.31 26.53
C PRO A 234 23.08 -0.81 26.93
N ASP A 235 22.53 0.18 26.23
CA ASP A 235 21.41 0.96 26.76
C ASP A 235 20.23 1.18 25.81
N TYR A 236 20.31 0.80 24.53
CA TYR A 236 19.21 0.89 23.56
C TYR A 236 19.45 -0.15 22.45
N ASP A 237 18.38 -0.58 21.77
CA ASP A 237 18.37 -1.46 20.58
C ASP A 237 18.00 -2.92 20.85
N GLY A 238 16.70 -3.18 20.93
CA GLY A 238 16.17 -4.49 20.57
C GLY A 238 15.62 -4.42 19.15
N TYR A 239 15.87 -5.44 18.36
CA TYR A 239 15.34 -5.51 17.01
C TYR A 239 13.85 -5.81 17.06
N THR A 240 13.13 -5.24 16.09
CA THR A 240 11.67 -5.37 16.00
C THR A 240 11.29 -6.31 14.87
N THR A 241 10.23 -7.09 15.07
CA THR A 241 9.67 -7.97 14.03
C THR A 241 8.24 -7.57 13.75
N SER A 242 7.95 -7.21 12.50
CA SER A 242 6.62 -6.87 12.00
C SER A 242 6.65 -6.88 10.47
N LEU A 243 5.50 -6.74 9.80
CA LEU A 243 5.47 -6.60 8.35
C LEU A 243 6.32 -5.41 7.89
N PHE A 244 6.16 -4.24 8.51
CA PHE A 244 6.92 -3.03 8.24
C PHE A 244 7.71 -2.56 9.46
N VAL A 245 9.02 -2.39 9.31
CA VAL A 245 9.78 -1.57 10.26
C VAL A 245 9.64 -0.11 9.84
N GLY A 246 8.75 0.67 10.45
CA GLY A 246 8.39 2.03 10.04
C GLY A 246 9.22 3.14 10.70
N ARG A 247 9.33 4.31 10.07
CA ARG A 247 9.86 5.54 10.69
C ARG A 247 8.89 6.71 10.44
N ASP A 248 8.70 7.09 9.19
CA ASP A 248 7.74 8.13 8.80
C ASP A 248 6.74 7.53 7.81
N MET A 249 5.88 6.67 8.34
CA MET A 249 5.01 5.78 7.56
C MET A 249 3.55 6.11 7.77
N LYS A 250 2.79 6.07 6.67
CA LYS A 250 1.33 5.94 6.68
C LYS A 250 0.95 4.54 6.22
N LEU A 251 0.20 3.82 7.05
CA LEU A 251 -0.37 2.52 6.73
C LEU A 251 -1.89 2.59 6.86
N TYR A 252 -2.62 2.27 5.81
CA TYR A 252 -4.07 2.22 5.93
C TYR A 252 -4.73 1.16 5.05
N ASN A 253 -5.94 0.74 5.41
CA ASN A 253 -6.77 -0.24 4.66
C ASN A 253 -6.13 -1.61 4.45
N LEU A 254 -5.31 -2.10 5.39
CA LEU A 254 -4.63 -3.38 5.27
C LEU A 254 -5.11 -4.37 6.33
N GLY A 255 -5.42 -5.60 5.90
CA GLY A 255 -5.76 -6.70 6.79
C GLY A 255 -4.71 -7.81 6.77
N MET A 256 -4.35 -8.36 7.93
CA MET A 256 -3.69 -9.67 8.04
C MET A 256 -4.70 -10.68 8.56
N ASP A 257 -4.96 -11.73 7.78
CA ASP A 257 -5.96 -12.74 8.18
C ASP A 257 -5.43 -13.71 9.25
N ALA A 258 -6.29 -14.63 9.68
CA ALA A 258 -5.96 -15.57 10.73
C ALA A 258 -4.92 -16.62 10.33
N SER A 259 -4.64 -16.81 9.03
CA SER A 259 -3.61 -17.75 8.56
C SER A 259 -2.19 -17.17 8.68
N CYS A 260 -2.07 -15.86 8.85
CA CYS A 260 -0.77 -15.19 9.00
C CYS A 260 -0.13 -15.45 10.36
N THR A 261 1.21 -15.38 10.39
CA THR A 261 2.02 -15.54 11.60
C THR A 261 3.18 -14.55 11.59
N VAL A 262 3.54 -14.06 12.78
CA VAL A 262 4.72 -13.23 13.00
C VAL A 262 5.51 -13.84 14.14
N VAL A 263 6.77 -14.18 13.88
CA VAL A 263 7.65 -14.83 14.85
C VAL A 263 8.90 -13.98 15.01
N SER A 264 9.03 -13.35 16.17
CA SER A 264 10.26 -12.65 16.52
C SER A 264 11.30 -13.66 16.99
N LYS A 265 12.58 -13.41 16.73
CA LYS A 265 13.68 -14.14 17.38
C LYS A 265 14.30 -13.36 18.54
N GLU A 266 13.75 -12.17 18.83
CA GLU A 266 14.32 -11.23 19.79
C GLU A 266 13.24 -10.55 20.66
N VAL A 267 13.14 -9.22 20.61
CA VAL A 267 12.67 -8.39 21.73
C VAL A 267 11.29 -7.77 21.48
N TYR A 268 11.09 -7.14 20.31
CA TYR A 268 9.86 -6.42 20.01
C TYR A 268 9.09 -7.06 18.86
N ILE A 269 7.76 -7.17 18.99
CA ILE A 269 6.90 -7.70 17.92
C ILE A 269 5.64 -6.86 17.75
N GLY A 270 5.30 -6.58 16.50
CA GLY A 270 3.99 -6.11 16.06
C GLY A 270 3.56 -6.90 14.84
N SER A 271 2.27 -7.01 14.55
CA SER A 271 1.88 -7.68 13.30
C SER A 271 2.21 -6.83 12.09
N LEU A 272 1.80 -5.56 12.12
CA LEU A 272 1.87 -4.65 10.98
C LEU A 272 3.08 -3.74 11.06
N VAL A 273 3.31 -3.09 12.21
CA VAL A 273 4.36 -2.08 12.32
C VAL A 273 5.15 -2.20 13.62
N SER A 274 6.44 -1.93 13.54
CA SER A 274 7.30 -1.60 14.66
C SER A 274 8.41 -0.64 14.19
N SER A 275 9.10 0.04 15.09
CA SER A 275 10.13 1.04 14.77
C SER A 275 11.20 1.06 15.86
N PRO A 276 12.47 0.71 15.54
CA PRO A 276 13.57 0.91 16.46
C PRO A 276 14.09 2.35 16.40
N GLY A 277 14.12 3.03 17.54
CA GLY A 277 15.22 3.94 17.89
C GLY A 277 15.19 5.39 17.40
N MET A 278 14.09 5.91 16.83
CA MET A 278 13.98 7.34 16.46
C MET A 278 12.80 8.01 17.17
N MET A 279 13.09 8.96 18.07
CA MET A 279 12.09 9.66 18.90
C MET A 279 11.27 10.70 18.13
N ASP A 280 11.72 11.12 16.94
CA ASP A 280 11.08 12.14 16.08
C ASP A 280 10.18 11.54 14.98
N SER A 281 10.10 10.21 14.93
CA SER A 281 9.40 9.46 13.88
C SER A 281 7.87 9.50 14.05
N VAL A 282 7.11 9.53 12.95
CA VAL A 282 5.63 9.49 12.99
C VAL A 282 5.09 8.30 12.20
N VAL A 283 4.36 7.43 12.90
CA VAL A 283 3.66 6.29 12.31
C VAL A 283 2.15 6.51 12.41
N GLU A 284 1.50 6.65 11.26
CA GLU A 284 0.04 6.76 11.13
C GLU A 284 -0.53 5.41 10.67
N ILE A 285 -1.50 4.87 11.42
CA ILE A 285 -2.16 3.59 11.12
C ILE A 285 -3.67 3.75 11.19
N GLU A 286 -4.36 3.56 10.07
CA GLU A 286 -5.80 3.79 9.98
C GLU A 286 -6.52 2.64 9.26
N ARG A 287 -7.69 2.22 9.75
CA ARG A 287 -8.51 1.22 9.04
C ARG A 287 -7.74 -0.07 8.72
N CYS A 288 -6.96 -0.52 9.69
CA CYS A 288 -6.14 -1.73 9.57
C CYS A 288 -6.57 -2.79 10.59
N TYR A 289 -6.34 -4.06 10.27
CA TYR A 289 -6.54 -5.12 11.24
C TYR A 289 -5.53 -6.24 11.14
N SER A 290 -5.43 -7.00 12.24
CA SER A 290 -4.64 -8.23 12.27
C SER A 290 -5.34 -9.33 13.06
N ALA A 291 -5.47 -10.50 12.44
CA ALA A 291 -5.86 -11.76 13.06
C ALA A 291 -4.67 -12.74 13.17
N ALA A 292 -3.44 -12.26 12.90
CA ALA A 292 -2.25 -13.09 12.88
C ALA A 292 -1.90 -13.66 14.26
N ALA A 293 -1.17 -14.79 14.29
CA ALA A 293 -0.54 -15.28 15.51
C ALA A 293 0.86 -14.67 15.69
N LEU A 294 1.09 -14.03 16.83
CA LEU A 294 2.35 -13.40 17.21
C LEU A 294 3.04 -14.25 18.29
N THR A 295 4.29 -14.62 18.05
CA THR A 295 5.08 -15.41 19.00
C THR A 295 6.42 -14.74 19.27
N VAL A 296 6.72 -14.51 20.56
CA VAL A 296 8.04 -14.09 21.04
C VAL A 296 8.67 -15.22 21.85
N PRO A 297 9.93 -15.64 21.58
CA PRO A 297 10.62 -16.66 22.34
C PRO A 297 10.92 -16.17 23.76
N GLU A 298 11.21 -17.07 24.70
CA GLU A 298 11.65 -16.68 26.05
C GLU A 298 12.97 -15.90 26.00
N GLY A 299 13.03 -14.71 26.63
CA GLY A 299 14.15 -13.78 26.51
C GLY A 299 14.10 -12.60 27.48
N TYR A 300 15.16 -11.78 27.51
CA TYR A 300 15.40 -10.78 28.56
C TYR A 300 14.46 -9.57 28.53
N THR A 301 13.77 -9.27 27.43
CA THR A 301 12.87 -8.13 27.29
C THR A 301 11.90 -8.42 26.14
N ASN A 302 10.69 -8.88 26.42
CA ASN A 302 9.74 -9.27 25.37
C ASN A 302 8.52 -8.36 25.43
N TYR A 303 8.29 -7.66 24.32
CA TYR A 303 7.32 -6.59 24.21
C TYR A 303 6.53 -6.78 22.93
N ALA A 304 5.23 -6.93 23.06
CA ALA A 304 4.41 -7.42 21.98
C ALA A 304 3.10 -6.66 21.91
N GLY A 305 2.83 -5.99 20.80
CA GLY A 305 1.52 -5.41 20.54
C GLY A 305 0.85 -6.11 19.37
N GLY A 306 -0.46 -6.36 19.46
CA GLY A 306 -1.20 -7.10 18.44
C GLY A 306 -1.08 -6.48 17.04
N VAL A 307 -1.00 -5.16 16.94
CA VAL A 307 -0.81 -4.43 15.67
C VAL A 307 0.54 -3.72 15.63
N VAL A 308 0.86 -2.97 16.69
CA VAL A 308 2.08 -2.17 16.83
C VAL A 308 2.93 -2.68 17.99
N GLY A 309 4.16 -3.07 17.73
CA GLY A 309 5.08 -3.53 18.77
C GLY A 309 5.68 -2.39 19.57
N LEU A 310 6.91 -2.03 19.22
CA LEU A 310 7.59 -0.82 19.71
C LEU A 310 7.52 0.24 18.64
N VAL A 311 7.19 1.47 19.02
CA VAL A 311 7.54 2.66 18.26
C VAL A 311 8.12 3.70 19.23
N THR A 312 9.36 4.11 19.00
CA THR A 312 10.03 5.13 19.84
C THR A 312 9.57 6.56 19.50
N GLY A 313 8.98 6.77 18.33
CA GLY A 313 8.36 8.04 17.99
C GLY A 313 6.89 8.08 18.37
N ARG A 314 6.13 8.82 17.57
CA ARG A 314 4.69 9.01 17.69
C ARG A 314 3.92 7.94 16.94
N VAL A 315 2.85 7.45 17.56
CA VAL A 315 1.87 6.59 16.90
C VAL A 315 0.50 7.26 16.90
N LEU A 316 -0.06 7.42 15.70
CA LEU A 316 -1.43 7.88 15.50
C LEU A 316 -2.23 6.70 14.96
N MET A 317 -2.94 5.99 15.85
CA MET A 317 -3.75 4.82 15.50
C MET A 317 -5.24 5.13 15.62
N LYS A 318 -5.98 4.89 14.55
CA LYS A 318 -7.44 4.96 14.58
C LYS A 318 -8.10 3.90 13.72
N ASP A 319 -9.36 3.59 14.01
CA ASP A 319 -10.15 2.64 13.23
C ASP A 319 -9.47 1.27 13.05
N CYS A 320 -8.79 0.76 14.08
CA CYS A 320 -7.98 -0.46 13.97
C CYS A 320 -8.50 -1.57 14.88
N PHE A 321 -8.25 -2.83 14.51
CA PHE A 321 -8.52 -3.93 15.43
C PHE A 321 -7.55 -5.09 15.41
N PHE A 322 -7.42 -5.75 16.55
CA PHE A 322 -6.70 -7.00 16.71
C PHE A 322 -7.67 -8.13 17.09
N ALA A 323 -7.62 -9.22 16.33
CA ALA A 323 -8.37 -10.45 16.56
C ALA A 323 -7.46 -11.68 16.64
N GLY A 324 -6.14 -11.48 16.61
CA GLY A 324 -5.16 -12.55 16.59
C GLY A 324 -4.89 -13.19 17.96
N SER A 325 -3.78 -13.90 18.04
CA SER A 325 -3.29 -14.46 19.31
C SER A 325 -1.87 -13.99 19.57
N LEU A 326 -1.55 -13.74 20.83
CA LEU A 326 -0.25 -13.25 21.22
C LEU A 326 0.35 -14.13 22.32
N TYR A 327 1.55 -14.65 22.07
CA TYR A 327 2.41 -15.28 23.08
C TYR A 327 3.61 -14.38 23.38
N SER A 328 3.65 -13.83 24.60
CA SER A 328 4.78 -13.07 25.14
C SER A 328 4.90 -13.40 26.64
N PRO A 329 6.08 -13.80 27.14
CA PRO A 329 6.25 -14.16 28.55
C PRO A 329 6.40 -12.94 29.47
N LYS A 330 6.66 -11.73 28.94
CA LYS A 330 6.93 -10.54 29.77
C LYS A 330 5.81 -9.51 29.69
N ARG A 331 5.73 -8.74 28.60
CA ARG A 331 4.73 -7.71 28.44
C ARG A 331 4.04 -7.82 27.10
N CYS A 332 2.73 -7.57 27.09
CA CYS A 332 1.98 -7.54 25.86
C CYS A 332 0.74 -6.66 25.90
N SER A 333 0.35 -6.16 24.74
CA SER A 333 -0.82 -5.33 24.55
C SER A 333 -1.67 -5.82 23.38
N GLY A 334 -2.99 -5.64 23.47
CA GLY A 334 -3.90 -6.03 22.39
C GLY A 334 -3.70 -5.22 21.10
N LEU A 335 -3.32 -3.94 21.18
CA LEU A 335 -3.09 -3.09 20.00
C LEU A 335 -1.65 -2.58 19.90
N MET A 336 -1.20 -1.80 20.90
CA MET A 336 0.08 -1.07 20.86
C MET A 336 0.87 -1.32 22.14
N ASP A 337 2.10 -1.85 22.11
CA ASP A 337 2.81 -2.12 23.37
C ASP A 337 3.53 -0.91 23.95
N GLN A 338 4.53 -0.40 23.23
CA GLN A 338 5.45 0.60 23.75
C GLN A 338 5.52 1.82 22.84
N VAL A 339 5.19 2.97 23.42
CA VAL A 339 5.19 4.27 22.77
C VAL A 339 5.98 5.28 23.61
N HIS A 340 6.81 6.11 23.00
CA HIS A 340 7.74 7.00 23.72
C HIS A 340 7.43 8.49 23.54
N ASP A 341 6.58 8.88 22.58
CA ASP A 341 6.12 10.27 22.41
C ASP A 341 4.71 10.50 22.99
N GLY A 342 4.59 11.50 23.88
CA GLY A 342 3.35 11.96 24.53
C GLY A 342 2.29 12.58 23.64
N THR A 343 2.55 12.72 22.35
CA THR A 343 1.58 13.18 21.35
C THR A 343 0.99 12.05 20.53
N SER A 344 1.25 10.80 20.90
CA SER A 344 0.60 9.62 20.32
C SER A 344 -0.88 9.54 20.69
N SER A 345 -1.71 8.86 19.91
CA SER A 345 -3.14 8.72 20.18
C SER A 345 -3.69 7.38 19.71
N LEU A 346 -4.72 6.90 20.41
CA LEU A 346 -5.51 5.74 20.04
C LEU A 346 -6.99 6.11 20.04
N SER A 347 -7.68 5.94 18.91
CA SER A 347 -9.13 6.15 18.85
C SER A 347 -9.86 5.08 18.07
N ASP A 348 -11.14 4.90 18.38
CA ASP A 348 -12.09 4.14 17.56
C ASP A 348 -11.61 2.74 17.19
N SER A 349 -10.89 2.10 18.12
CA SER A 349 -10.14 0.88 17.87
C SER A 349 -10.48 -0.17 18.91
N TYR A 350 -10.27 -1.44 18.58
CA TYR A 350 -10.62 -2.49 19.52
C TYR A 350 -9.76 -3.76 19.46
N ASN A 351 -9.74 -4.47 20.59
CA ASN A 351 -9.08 -5.75 20.73
C ASN A 351 -10.09 -6.82 21.14
N ILE A 352 -10.26 -7.83 20.28
CA ILE A 352 -10.88 -9.11 20.63
C ILE A 352 -9.87 -10.25 20.49
N GLY A 353 -8.58 -9.98 20.36
CA GLY A 353 -7.54 -11.02 20.32
C GLY A 353 -7.44 -11.79 21.64
N SER A 354 -6.58 -12.80 21.65
CA SER A 354 -6.30 -13.62 22.83
C SER A 354 -4.82 -13.60 23.22
N ILE A 355 -4.56 -13.86 24.50
CA ILE A 355 -3.21 -14.11 25.01
C ILE A 355 -3.06 -15.61 25.19
N VAL A 356 -1.98 -16.16 24.66
CA VAL A 356 -1.57 -17.54 24.89
C VAL A 356 -0.49 -17.50 25.97
N GLY A 357 -0.72 -18.19 27.08
CA GLY A 357 0.23 -18.26 28.19
C GLY A 357 0.19 -17.09 29.18
N SER A 358 1.28 -16.93 29.95
CA SER A 358 1.33 -16.01 31.08
C SER A 358 2.36 -14.87 30.92
N ALA A 359 1.98 -13.75 30.29
CA ALA A 359 2.73 -12.50 30.42
C ALA A 359 2.64 -11.92 31.85
N ALA A 360 3.74 -11.32 32.31
CA ALA A 360 3.83 -10.65 33.61
C ALA A 360 3.06 -9.31 33.65
N SER A 361 3.01 -8.56 32.55
CA SER A 361 2.27 -7.30 32.42
C SER A 361 1.46 -7.30 31.13
N ARG A 362 0.18 -6.91 31.19
CA ARG A 362 -0.71 -6.96 30.03
C ARG A 362 -1.72 -5.83 30.07
N ASP A 363 -2.08 -5.34 28.90
CA ASP A 363 -3.19 -4.41 28.72
C ASP A 363 -3.97 -4.74 27.44
N GLY A 364 -5.29 -4.63 27.48
CA GLY A 364 -6.15 -4.90 26.33
C GLY A 364 -5.92 -3.97 25.14
N LEU A 365 -5.43 -2.74 25.37
CA LEU A 365 -5.16 -1.76 24.33
C LEU A 365 -3.67 -1.42 24.27
N TRP A 366 -3.10 -0.88 25.34
CA TRP A 366 -1.68 -0.48 25.40
C TRP A 366 -1.05 -0.51 26.80
N SER A 367 0.23 -0.91 26.88
CA SER A 367 0.89 -1.23 28.16
C SER A 367 1.95 -0.25 28.64
N TYR A 368 2.66 0.47 27.77
CA TYR A 368 3.73 1.38 28.21
C TYR A 368 3.84 2.65 27.38
N ALA A 369 3.85 3.77 28.10
CA ALA A 369 4.07 5.12 27.59
C ALA A 369 5.19 5.78 28.43
N TYR A 370 6.26 6.27 27.79
CA TYR A 370 7.41 6.85 28.49
C TYR A 370 7.12 8.27 29.01
N ASP A 371 6.78 8.42 30.30
CA ASP A 371 6.52 9.72 30.96
C ASP A 371 5.34 10.51 30.35
N HIS A 372 4.37 9.81 29.77
CA HIS A 372 3.15 10.40 29.24
C HIS A 372 1.98 9.42 29.28
N THR A 373 0.78 9.91 28.97
CA THR A 373 -0.42 9.10 28.75
C THR A 373 -0.78 9.15 27.27
N VAL A 374 -1.21 8.05 26.69
CA VAL A 374 -1.78 8.04 25.33
C VAL A 374 -3.27 8.36 25.43
N PRO A 375 -3.76 9.51 24.91
CA PRO A 375 -5.19 9.76 24.75
C PRO A 375 -5.85 8.58 24.06
N THR A 376 -6.80 7.97 24.77
CA THR A 376 -7.51 6.76 24.34
C THR A 376 -9.00 7.09 24.28
N ALA A 377 -9.54 7.24 23.07
CA ALA A 377 -10.92 7.63 22.85
C ALA A 377 -11.72 6.47 22.23
N ALA A 378 -12.93 6.23 22.73
CA ALA A 378 -13.89 5.26 22.18
C ALA A 378 -13.25 3.92 21.76
N SER A 379 -12.33 3.40 22.58
CA SER A 379 -11.58 2.18 22.26
C SER A 379 -11.83 1.10 23.30
N PHE A 380 -11.92 -0.14 22.83
CA PHE A 380 -12.51 -1.24 23.59
C PHE A 380 -11.64 -2.51 23.57
N SER A 381 -11.58 -3.22 24.69
CA SER A 381 -10.96 -4.54 24.74
C SER A 381 -11.93 -5.58 25.30
N VAL A 382 -11.81 -6.81 24.83
CA VAL A 382 -12.51 -7.95 25.40
C VAL A 382 -12.03 -8.21 26.84
N SER A 383 -12.96 -8.49 27.74
CA SER A 383 -12.75 -8.62 29.19
C SER A 383 -11.83 -9.77 29.61
N THR A 384 -11.44 -10.64 28.69
CA THR A 384 -10.38 -11.63 28.92
C THR A 384 -8.99 -10.99 29.00
N TRP A 385 -8.88 -9.69 28.68
CA TRP A 385 -7.70 -8.88 28.94
C TRP A 385 -7.91 -7.99 30.18
N PRO A 386 -6.90 -7.85 31.05
CA PRO A 386 -6.85 -6.67 31.91
C PRO A 386 -6.72 -5.45 31.01
N THR A 387 -7.52 -4.41 31.25
CA THR A 387 -7.50 -3.17 30.45
C THR A 387 -7.60 -2.01 31.41
N VAL A 388 -6.52 -1.25 31.51
CA VAL A 388 -6.42 -0.03 32.31
C VAL A 388 -6.73 1.19 31.44
N HIS A 389 -6.39 1.11 30.16
CA HIS A 389 -6.58 2.20 29.21
C HIS A 389 -7.70 1.84 28.23
N GLY A 390 -8.80 2.61 28.24
CA GLY A 390 -10.00 2.33 27.44
C GLY A 390 -11.10 1.57 28.20
N THR A 391 -12.03 0.96 27.47
CA THR A 391 -13.20 0.29 28.06
C THR A 391 -13.15 -1.22 27.86
N ASN A 392 -13.36 -1.98 28.93
CA ASN A 392 -13.48 -3.44 28.86
C ASN A 392 -14.93 -3.86 28.61
N LEU A 393 -15.13 -4.79 27.67
CA LEU A 393 -16.43 -5.34 27.31
C LEU A 393 -16.41 -6.87 27.38
N ALA A 394 -17.52 -7.47 27.79
CA ALA A 394 -17.74 -8.88 27.48
C ALA A 394 -17.73 -9.08 25.96
N LEU A 395 -17.35 -10.27 25.48
CA LEU A 395 -17.31 -10.56 24.04
C LEU A 395 -18.67 -10.30 23.36
N SER A 396 -19.78 -10.59 24.04
CA SER A 396 -21.13 -10.29 23.56
C SER A 396 -21.46 -8.80 23.46
N GLY A 397 -20.68 -7.92 24.10
CA GLY A 397 -20.83 -6.47 23.98
C GLY A 397 -20.42 -5.95 22.61
N PHE A 398 -19.56 -6.68 21.90
CA PHE A 398 -19.10 -6.32 20.55
C PHE A 398 -20.15 -6.53 19.48
N SER A 399 -21.20 -7.32 19.73
CA SER A 399 -22.27 -7.54 18.74
C SER A 399 -23.34 -6.45 18.72
N ALA A 400 -23.21 -5.40 19.54
CA ALA A 400 -24.21 -4.33 19.68
C ALA A 400 -23.66 -2.99 19.13
N PRO A 401 -24.16 -2.48 17.99
CA PRO A 401 -23.71 -1.19 17.43
C PRO A 401 -23.81 -0.02 18.41
N GLY A 402 -24.83 0.00 19.26
CA GLY A 402 -25.03 1.06 20.25
C GLY A 402 -23.92 1.17 21.29
N THR A 403 -23.11 0.13 21.47
CA THR A 403 -21.89 0.18 22.31
C THR A 403 -20.84 1.13 21.73
N PHE A 404 -20.85 1.33 20.42
CA PHE A 404 -19.86 2.07 19.65
C PHE A 404 -20.42 3.39 19.13
N SER A 405 -21.22 4.10 19.94
CA SER A 405 -21.98 5.28 19.49
C SER A 405 -21.14 6.45 18.99
N ALA A 406 -19.84 6.47 19.28
CA ALA A 406 -18.91 7.49 18.79
C ALA A 406 -18.30 7.15 17.41
N TRP A 407 -18.47 5.91 16.94
CA TRP A 407 -17.85 5.44 15.70
C TRP A 407 -18.70 5.78 14.49
N ASP A 408 -18.04 6.00 13.36
CA ASP A 408 -18.70 6.21 12.07
C ASP A 408 -19.13 4.87 11.44
N PHE A 409 -20.38 4.49 11.70
CA PHE A 409 -21.02 3.33 11.06
C PHE A 409 -21.57 3.62 9.66
N ASP A 410 -21.55 4.87 9.20
CA ASP A 410 -22.04 5.25 7.87
C ASP A 410 -20.96 4.99 6.82
N SER A 411 -19.70 5.32 7.13
CA SER A 411 -18.60 5.27 6.15
C SER A 411 -17.44 4.33 6.51
N VAL A 412 -17.16 4.11 7.81
CA VAL A 412 -15.96 3.35 8.23
C VAL A 412 -16.31 1.93 8.69
N TRP A 413 -17.27 1.82 9.60
CA TRP A 413 -17.58 0.57 10.28
C TRP A 413 -18.93 0.01 9.86
N ARG A 414 -19.06 -1.32 9.91
CA ARG A 414 -20.35 -2.02 9.91
C ARG A 414 -20.27 -3.18 10.88
N MET A 415 -21.40 -3.78 11.24
CA MET A 415 -21.35 -5.07 11.94
C MET A 415 -21.03 -6.20 10.96
N GLY A 416 -20.30 -7.20 11.43
CA GLY A 416 -19.98 -8.38 10.64
C GLY A 416 -19.32 -9.49 11.45
N GLU A 417 -18.91 -10.52 10.74
CA GLU A 417 -18.19 -11.65 11.30
C GLU A 417 -16.69 -11.38 11.35
N VAL A 418 -16.09 -11.61 12.52
CA VAL A 418 -14.65 -11.60 12.71
C VAL A 418 -14.18 -12.99 13.13
N THR A 419 -13.23 -13.53 12.39
CA THR A 419 -12.49 -14.73 12.81
C THR A 419 -11.41 -14.30 13.80
N ARG A 420 -11.55 -14.69 15.06
CA ARG A 420 -10.55 -14.43 16.11
C ARG A 420 -9.83 -15.71 16.53
N ARG A 421 -8.59 -15.58 16.99
CA ARG A 421 -7.85 -16.68 17.61
C ARG A 421 -8.18 -16.78 19.10
N THR A 422 -8.30 -18.00 19.61
CA THR A 422 -8.60 -18.30 21.01
C THR A 422 -7.34 -18.64 21.79
N SER A 423 -7.38 -18.45 23.11
CA SER A 423 -6.26 -18.81 24.00
C SER A 423 -5.94 -20.30 24.02
N ALA A 424 -6.86 -21.15 23.54
CA ALA A 424 -6.69 -22.59 23.38
C ALA A 424 -5.95 -22.98 22.08
N GLY A 425 -5.54 -22.02 21.25
CA GLY A 425 -4.79 -22.28 20.01
C GLY A 425 -5.64 -22.56 18.76
N GLY A 426 -6.95 -22.30 18.82
CA GLY A 426 -7.87 -22.41 17.68
C GLY A 426 -8.39 -21.06 17.19
N THR A 427 -9.41 -21.09 16.33
CA THR A 427 -10.16 -19.91 15.89
C THR A 427 -11.64 -20.05 16.19
N GLU A 428 -12.32 -18.93 16.41
CA GLU A 428 -13.78 -18.84 16.50
C GLU A 428 -14.28 -17.62 15.71
N THR A 429 -15.53 -17.67 15.26
CA THR A 429 -16.19 -16.56 14.58
C THR A 429 -17.11 -15.84 15.56
N VAL A 430 -17.01 -14.51 15.62
CA VAL A 430 -17.83 -13.66 16.48
C VAL A 430 -18.43 -12.51 15.69
N GLN A 431 -19.55 -11.97 16.17
CA GLN A 431 -20.13 -10.73 15.64
C GLN A 431 -19.46 -9.52 16.31
N ALA A 432 -18.85 -8.65 15.51
CA ALA A 432 -18.15 -7.46 15.96
C ALA A 432 -18.14 -6.38 14.84
N PRO A 433 -17.74 -5.14 15.13
CA PRO A 433 -17.52 -4.16 14.08
C PRO A 433 -16.41 -4.60 13.12
N VAL A 434 -16.66 -4.49 11.81
CA VAL A 434 -15.69 -4.73 10.75
C VAL A 434 -15.60 -3.50 9.85
N LEU A 435 -14.45 -3.34 9.21
CA LEU A 435 -14.15 -2.19 8.37
C LEU A 435 -14.81 -2.34 6.99
N ARG A 436 -15.60 -1.34 6.59
CA ARG A 436 -16.32 -1.31 5.30
C ARG A 436 -15.40 -1.33 4.08
N VAL A 437 -14.18 -0.83 4.22
CA VAL A 437 -13.20 -0.80 3.12
C VAL A 437 -12.89 -2.20 2.57
N PHE A 438 -13.10 -3.26 3.35
CA PHE A 438 -12.90 -4.64 2.90
C PHE A 438 -14.13 -5.26 2.20
N ASP A 439 -15.28 -4.57 2.17
CA ASP A 439 -16.47 -5.03 1.41
C ASP A 439 -16.34 -4.75 -0.07
N HIS A 440 -15.72 -3.62 -0.37
CA HIS A 440 -15.51 -3.09 -1.72
C HIS A 440 -14.08 -2.58 -1.80
N PRO A 441 -13.10 -3.49 -1.96
CA PRO A 441 -11.71 -3.09 -2.08
C PRO A 441 -11.53 -2.10 -3.23
N LEU A 442 -10.66 -1.12 -3.03
CA LEU A 442 -10.31 -0.12 -4.03
C LEU A 442 -9.67 -0.81 -5.24
N ASP A 443 -9.99 -0.33 -6.44
CA ASP A 443 -9.45 -0.86 -7.69
C ASP A 443 -9.80 -2.35 -7.97
N SER A 444 -10.87 -2.90 -7.34
CA SER A 444 -11.39 -4.27 -7.55
C SER A 444 -12.26 -4.47 -8.80
#